data_AF-A0A315A285-F1
#
_entry.id   AF-A0A315A285-F1
#
_cell.length_a   1.000
_cell.length_b   1.000
_cell.length_c   1.000
_cell.angle_alpha   90.00
_cell.angle_beta   90.00
_cell.angle_gamma   90.00
#
_symmetry.space_group_name_H-M   'P 1'
#
loop_
_entity.id
_entity.type
_entity.pdbx_description
1 polymer ?
#
loop_
_entity_poly.entity_id
_entity_poly.type
_entity_poly.pdbx_seq_one_letter_code
_entity_poly.pdbx_strand_id
1 'polypeptide(L)'
;MGWILDSGSRFGKYGGLKNVEDLKRQPFYRFLHCTFLLHSVVLLGSLLYVVGGFPFLAWGLGVRMVCVFHSTLLVNSAGHMWGKQVYLTGDMSRNNWWLGLFALGEGWHNNHHAFDFSARQGFEWWQIDVTWYVIRFLQAIGLATNVKTPTEAQKRRKALHNKVMAAEN
;
A
#
# COMPACT_ATOMS: atom_id res chain seq x y z
N MET A 1 -0.81 12.35 9.36
CA MET A 1 0.46 12.77 9.99
C MET A 1 0.46 12.66 11.52
N GLY A 2 -0.56 13.16 12.23
CA GLY A 2 -0.55 13.23 13.70
C GLY A 2 -0.16 11.94 14.44
N TRP A 3 -0.70 10.79 14.02
CA TRP A 3 -0.42 9.48 14.64
C TRP A 3 1.04 9.00 14.48
N ILE A 4 1.79 9.52 13.50
CA ILE A 4 3.21 9.16 13.31
C ILE A 4 4.08 9.84 14.36
N LEU A 5 3.66 11.01 14.83
CA LEU A 5 4.41 11.78 15.82
C LEU A 5 4.04 11.35 17.25
N ASP A 6 2.84 10.82 17.44
CA ASP A 6 2.40 10.25 18.72
C ASP A 6 3.08 8.90 18.99
N SER A 7 3.94 8.84 20.01
CA SER A 7 4.64 7.61 20.42
C SER A 7 3.72 6.64 21.18
N GLY A 8 2.67 7.13 21.83
CA GLY A 8 1.74 6.33 22.62
C GLY A 8 0.90 5.39 21.74
N SER A 9 0.33 5.92 20.66
CA SER A 9 -0.40 5.11 19.68
C SER A 9 0.47 4.12 18.91
N ARG A 10 1.74 4.45 18.63
CA ARG A 10 2.67 3.58 17.89
C ARG A 10 3.13 2.35 18.66
N PHE A 11 3.43 2.49 19.95
CA PHE A 11 4.08 1.42 20.72
C PHE A 11 3.20 0.85 21.85
N GLY A 12 2.17 1.58 22.30
CA GLY A 12 1.36 1.19 23.45
C GLY A 12 0.22 0.21 23.15
N LYS A 13 -0.29 0.16 21.92
CA LYS A 13 -1.61 -0.45 21.63
C LYS A 13 -1.59 -1.92 21.20
N TYR A 14 -0.45 -2.44 20.73
CA TYR A 14 -0.39 -3.76 20.05
C TYR A 14 0.67 -4.73 20.60
N GLY A 15 1.24 -4.50 21.78
CA GLY A 15 2.13 -5.47 22.44
C GLY A 15 3.45 -5.77 21.71
N GLY A 16 3.87 -4.88 20.79
CA GLY A 16 5.12 -4.96 20.03
C GLY A 16 4.99 -5.66 18.67
N LEU A 17 6.13 -5.91 18.01
CA LEU A 17 6.23 -6.51 16.68
C LEU A 17 6.15 -8.05 16.70
N LYS A 18 5.15 -8.61 17.38
CA LYS A 18 4.97 -10.06 17.59
C LYS A 18 4.18 -10.79 16.47
N ASN A 19 3.91 -10.08 15.38
CA ASN A 19 3.09 -10.54 14.25
C ASN A 19 3.86 -10.53 12.93
N VAL A 20 5.19 -10.48 12.99
CA VAL A 20 6.09 -10.32 11.83
C VAL A 20 7.32 -11.23 11.93
N GLU A 21 7.21 -12.32 12.69
CA GLU A 21 8.28 -13.30 12.89
C GLU A 21 8.74 -13.93 11.57
N ASP A 22 7.82 -14.12 10.63
CA ASP A 22 8.09 -14.62 9.28
C ASP A 22 9.02 -13.68 8.50
N LEU A 23 8.80 -12.35 8.57
CA LEU A 23 9.68 -11.35 7.96
C LEU A 23 11.03 -11.29 8.65
N LYS A 24 11.06 -11.34 9.99
CA LYS A 24 12.30 -11.31 10.80
C LYS A 24 13.22 -12.49 10.53
N ARG A 25 12.67 -13.66 10.17
CA ARG A 25 13.46 -14.86 9.84
C ARG A 25 14.19 -14.74 8.50
N GLN A 26 13.73 -13.89 7.59
CA GLN A 26 14.28 -13.81 6.25
C GLN A 26 15.59 -13.00 6.22
N PRO A 27 16.70 -13.56 5.72
CA PRO A 27 18.00 -12.86 5.67
C PRO A 27 17.96 -11.62 4.78
N PHE A 28 17.21 -11.66 3.67
CA PHE A 28 17.07 -10.54 2.74
C PHE A 28 16.50 -9.28 3.42
N TYR A 29 15.38 -9.41 4.14
CA TYR A 29 14.78 -8.27 4.84
C TYR A 29 15.64 -7.75 5.98
N ARG A 30 16.35 -8.64 6.70
CA ARG A 30 17.33 -8.23 7.72
C ARG A 30 18.47 -7.43 7.10
N PHE A 31 19.01 -7.90 5.97
CA PHE A 31 20.05 -7.19 5.23
C PHE A 31 19.58 -5.78 4.83
N LEU A 32 18.42 -5.67 4.18
CA LEU A 32 17.85 -4.38 3.79
C LEU A 32 17.62 -3.46 4.98
N HIS A 33 17.13 -4.00 6.10
CA HIS A 33 16.89 -3.22 7.32
C HIS A 33 18.20 -2.67 7.92
N CYS A 34 19.21 -3.53 8.09
CA CYS A 34 20.49 -3.14 8.66
C CYS A 34 21.28 -2.17 7.77
N THR A 35 21.05 -2.24 6.46
CA THR A 35 21.78 -1.43 5.47
C THR A 35 20.92 -0.32 4.85
N PHE A 36 19.76 -0.03 5.43
CA PHE A 36 18.77 0.88 4.85
C PHE A 36 19.36 2.27 4.55
N LEU A 37 20.07 2.85 5.52
CA LEU A 37 20.71 4.17 5.38
C LEU A 37 21.85 4.14 4.36
N LEU A 38 22.60 3.04 4.29
CA LEU A 38 23.67 2.85 3.31
C LEU A 38 23.09 2.90 1.89
N HIS A 39 22.08 2.09 1.58
CA HIS A 39 21.52 2.05 0.24
C HIS A 39 20.74 3.33 -0.11
N SER A 40 19.86 3.76 0.79
CA SER A 40 18.84 4.78 0.47
C SER A 40 19.39 6.21 0.56
N VAL A 41 20.40 6.44 1.41
CA VAL A 41 20.95 7.79 1.64
C VAL A 41 22.36 7.90 1.10
N VAL A 42 23.26 7.00 1.51
CA VAL A 42 24.68 7.12 1.15
C VAL A 42 24.90 6.78 -0.33
N LEU A 43 24.57 5.57 -0.77
CA LEU A 43 24.82 5.12 -2.15
C LEU A 43 24.01 5.94 -3.16
N LEU A 44 22.70 6.06 -2.95
CA LEU A 44 21.84 6.86 -3.83
C LEU A 44 22.23 8.35 -3.81
N GLY A 45 22.50 8.92 -2.64
CA GLY A 45 22.91 10.31 -2.51
C GLY A 45 24.25 10.59 -3.21
N SER A 46 25.26 9.77 -2.96
CA SER A 46 26.56 9.88 -3.64
C SER A 46 26.41 9.77 -5.16
N LEU A 47 25.62 8.81 -5.67
CA LEU A 47 25.37 8.67 -7.10
C LEU A 47 24.70 9.93 -7.68
N LEU A 48 23.64 10.42 -7.05
CA LEU A 48 22.94 11.64 -7.50
C LEU A 48 23.86 12.86 -7.48
N TYR A 49 24.71 12.98 -6.47
CA TYR A 49 25.67 14.06 -6.36
C TYR A 49 26.75 13.99 -7.45
N VAL A 50 27.29 12.81 -7.73
CA VAL A 50 28.27 12.62 -8.80
C VAL A 50 27.66 12.93 -10.17
N VAL A 51 26.41 12.55 -10.41
CA VAL A 51 25.73 12.74 -11.70
C VAL A 51 25.31 14.20 -11.93
N GLY A 52 24.82 14.89 -10.91
CA GLY A 52 24.21 16.22 -11.10
C GLY A 52 24.27 17.15 -9.90
N GLY A 53 25.16 16.87 -8.94
CA GLY A 53 25.46 17.73 -7.81
C GLY A 53 24.28 17.93 -6.85
N PHE A 54 24.29 19.08 -6.17
CA PHE A 54 23.28 19.45 -5.19
C PHE A 54 21.83 19.51 -5.72
N PRO A 55 21.55 20.00 -6.95
CA PRO A 55 20.19 19.95 -7.48
C PRO A 55 19.62 18.54 -7.53
N PHE A 56 20.42 17.55 -7.94
CA PHE A 56 19.98 16.15 -7.99
C PHE A 56 19.76 15.56 -6.60
N LEU A 57 20.56 15.96 -5.59
CA LEU A 57 20.30 15.61 -4.20
C LEU A 57 18.98 16.21 -3.70
N ALA A 58 18.76 17.51 -3.94
CA ALA A 58 17.58 18.23 -3.48
C ALA A 58 16.31 17.61 -4.05
N TRP A 59 16.27 17.36 -5.35
CA TRP A 59 15.10 16.79 -6.02
C TRP A 59 14.98 15.27 -5.84
N GLY A 60 16.05 14.53 -6.08
CA GLY A 60 16.07 13.07 -6.08
C GLY A 60 16.01 12.43 -4.71
N LEU A 61 16.47 13.12 -3.66
CA LEU A 61 16.37 12.65 -2.28
C LEU A 61 15.31 13.43 -1.49
N GLY A 62 15.44 14.76 -1.41
CA GLY A 62 14.59 15.61 -0.57
C GLY A 62 13.14 15.70 -1.03
N VAL A 63 12.92 16.37 -2.17
CA VAL A 63 11.56 16.61 -2.71
C VAL A 63 10.85 15.30 -3.01
N ARG A 64 11.55 14.33 -3.63
CA ARG A 64 11.02 12.98 -3.85
C ARG A 64 10.49 12.35 -2.56
N MET A 65 11.26 12.41 -1.45
CA MET A 65 10.84 11.82 -0.18
C MET A 65 9.58 12.50 0.36
N VAL A 66 9.51 13.84 0.28
CA VAL A 66 8.33 14.61 0.68
C VAL A 66 7.11 14.19 -0.14
N CYS A 67 7.24 14.14 -1.47
CA CYS A 67 6.14 13.73 -2.35
C CYS A 67 5.66 12.30 -2.03
N VAL A 68 6.56 11.32 -2.00
CA VAL A 68 6.22 9.92 -1.71
C VAL A 68 5.54 9.79 -0.34
N PHE A 69 6.07 10.46 0.68
CA PHE A 69 5.51 10.39 2.03
C PHE A 69 4.10 10.99 2.10
N HIS A 70 3.86 12.14 1.45
CA HIS A 70 2.53 12.72 1.36
C HIS A 70 1.57 11.84 0.56
N SER A 71 2.01 11.25 -0.56
CA SER A 71 1.20 10.31 -1.34
C SER A 71 0.74 9.12 -0.50
N THR A 72 1.66 8.47 0.21
CA THR A 72 1.34 7.31 1.06
C THR A 72 0.39 7.68 2.18
N LEU A 73 0.60 8.82 2.84
CA LEU A 73 -0.24 9.22 3.97
C LEU A 73 -1.61 9.74 3.54
N LEU A 74 -1.71 10.27 2.33
CA LEU A 74 -2.98 10.64 1.75
C LEU A 74 -3.89 9.42 1.59
N VAL A 75 -3.35 8.23 1.33
CA VAL A 75 -4.15 6.98 1.30
C VAL A 75 -4.85 6.76 2.64
N ASN A 76 -4.13 6.89 3.76
CA ASN A 76 -4.71 6.71 5.09
C ASN A 76 -5.74 7.78 5.48
N SER A 77 -5.69 8.96 4.87
CA SER A 77 -6.66 10.04 5.13
C SER A 77 -7.80 10.01 4.10
N ALA A 78 -7.50 10.34 2.85
CA ALA A 78 -8.47 10.41 1.77
C ALA A 78 -9.16 9.06 1.52
N GLY A 79 -8.43 7.95 1.60
CA GLY A 79 -8.97 6.60 1.42
C GLY A 79 -9.93 6.15 2.54
N HIS A 80 -10.01 6.86 3.66
CA HIS A 80 -11.01 6.62 4.71
C HIS A 80 -12.06 7.74 4.85
N MET A 81 -11.94 8.81 4.06
CA MET A 81 -12.86 9.97 4.12
C MET A 81 -13.73 10.10 2.87
N TRP A 82 -13.16 9.88 1.68
CA TRP A 82 -13.83 10.16 0.40
C TRP A 82 -13.83 8.96 -0.53
N GLY A 83 -14.92 8.82 -1.29
CA GLY A 83 -15.08 7.77 -2.29
C GLY A 83 -16.23 6.82 -1.98
N LYS A 84 -16.20 5.63 -2.58
CA LYS A 84 -17.28 4.65 -2.50
C LYS A 84 -16.89 3.44 -1.65
N GLN A 85 -17.75 3.03 -0.73
CA GLN A 85 -17.65 1.74 -0.05
C GLN A 85 -18.47 0.70 -0.82
N VAL A 86 -17.82 -0.37 -1.27
CA VAL A 86 -18.41 -1.46 -2.07
C VAL A 86 -18.49 -2.75 -1.26
N TYR A 87 -17.56 -2.94 -0.33
CA TYR A 87 -17.43 -4.09 0.54
C TYR A 87 -17.55 -3.72 2.01
N LEU A 88 -18.10 -4.66 2.78
CA LEU A 88 -18.20 -4.63 4.24
C LEU A 88 -16.84 -4.99 4.85
N THR A 89 -16.21 -3.99 5.44
CA THR A 89 -14.87 -4.08 6.02
C THR A 89 -14.85 -3.80 7.53
N GLY A 90 -15.94 -3.25 8.08
CA GLY A 90 -16.02 -2.85 9.49
C GLY A 90 -15.28 -1.54 9.81
N ASP A 91 -14.73 -0.88 8.80
CA ASP A 91 -14.02 0.38 8.89
C ASP A 91 -14.58 1.40 7.87
N MET A 92 -13.96 2.58 7.81
CA MET A 92 -14.39 3.67 6.91
C MET A 92 -13.68 3.67 5.54
N SER A 93 -12.98 2.59 5.17
CA SER A 93 -12.26 2.53 3.89
C SER A 93 -13.18 2.77 2.68
N ARG A 94 -12.66 3.46 1.66
CA ARG A 94 -13.37 3.91 0.46
C ARG A 94 -12.50 3.79 -0.78
N ASN A 95 -13.12 3.39 -1.89
CA ASN A 95 -12.49 3.37 -3.21
C ASN A 95 -12.54 4.76 -3.84
N ASN A 96 -11.39 5.20 -4.36
CA ASN A 96 -11.17 6.50 -4.94
C ASN A 96 -10.28 6.39 -6.19
N TRP A 97 -10.83 6.73 -7.36
CA TRP A 97 -10.18 6.50 -8.65
C TRP A 97 -8.97 7.41 -8.90
N TRP A 98 -9.03 8.68 -8.48
CA TRP A 98 -7.90 9.62 -8.67
C TRP A 98 -6.76 9.25 -7.73
N LEU A 99 -7.09 8.80 -6.52
CA LEU A 99 -6.09 8.25 -5.60
C LEU A 99 -5.49 6.96 -6.14
N GLY A 100 -6.29 6.13 -6.85
CA GLY A 100 -5.82 4.91 -7.50
C GLY A 100 -4.74 5.20 -8.55
N LEU A 101 -4.92 6.26 -9.34
CA LEU A 101 -3.90 6.70 -10.30
C LEU A 101 -2.66 7.26 -9.61
N PHE A 102 -2.85 8.13 -8.61
CA PHE A 102 -1.76 8.83 -7.95
C PHE A 102 -0.91 7.93 -7.04
N ALA A 103 -1.54 6.96 -6.38
CA ALA A 103 -0.90 6.01 -5.47
C ALA A 103 -0.76 4.61 -6.08
N LEU A 104 -0.72 4.51 -7.41
CA LEU A 104 -0.36 3.30 -8.15
C LEU A 104 -1.24 2.05 -7.87
N GLY A 105 -2.50 2.27 -7.51
CA GLY A 105 -3.49 1.23 -7.18
C GLY A 105 -4.10 1.38 -5.79
N GLU A 106 -3.39 1.99 -4.84
CA GLU A 106 -3.77 2.04 -3.41
C GLU A 106 -5.08 2.82 -3.14
N GLY A 107 -5.58 3.57 -4.13
CA GLY A 107 -6.88 4.24 -4.03
C GLY A 107 -8.07 3.29 -4.06
N TRP A 108 -7.91 2.02 -4.47
CA TRP A 108 -8.94 0.99 -4.30
C TRP A 108 -8.96 0.47 -2.86
N HIS A 109 -8.99 1.40 -1.90
CA HIS A 109 -8.68 1.14 -0.50
C HIS A 109 -9.74 0.26 0.17
N ASN A 110 -11.02 0.43 -0.17
CA ASN A 110 -12.06 -0.45 0.36
C ASN A 110 -11.95 -1.89 -0.18
N ASN A 111 -11.51 -2.05 -1.43
CA ASN A 111 -11.20 -3.37 -1.99
C ASN A 111 -10.03 -4.02 -1.24
N HIS A 112 -8.96 -3.25 -0.99
CA HIS A 112 -7.78 -3.69 -0.25
C HIS A 112 -8.14 -4.14 1.18
N HIS A 113 -8.90 -3.32 1.92
CA HIS A 113 -9.37 -3.67 3.27
C HIS A 113 -10.31 -4.88 3.29
N ALA A 114 -11.07 -5.09 2.21
CA ALA A 114 -11.93 -6.27 2.10
C ALA A 114 -11.15 -7.56 1.84
N PHE A 115 -10.01 -7.49 1.17
CA PHE A 115 -9.18 -8.64 0.81
C PHE A 115 -7.70 -8.31 0.93
N ASP A 116 -7.23 -8.17 2.17
CA ASP A 116 -5.84 -7.85 2.54
C ASP A 116 -4.80 -8.85 1.99
N PHE A 117 -5.20 -10.11 1.79
CA PHE A 117 -4.38 -11.15 1.17
C PHE A 117 -4.24 -11.02 -0.36
N SER A 118 -5.04 -10.17 -1.01
CA SER A 118 -5.09 -10.05 -2.46
C SER A 118 -3.91 -9.26 -3.01
N ALA A 119 -3.25 -9.80 -4.02
CA ALA A 119 -2.21 -9.09 -4.78
C ALA A 119 -2.79 -8.00 -5.71
N ARG A 120 -4.09 -8.06 -6.00
CA ARG A 120 -4.83 -7.09 -6.82
C ARG A 120 -5.73 -6.25 -5.92
N GLN A 121 -5.75 -4.94 -6.13
CA GLN A 121 -6.59 -4.00 -5.38
C GLN A 121 -7.75 -3.50 -6.23
N GLY A 122 -7.54 -3.23 -7.53
CA GLY A 122 -8.62 -2.85 -8.44
C GLY A 122 -9.33 -4.06 -9.04
N PHE A 123 -10.55 -4.40 -8.62
CA PHE A 123 -11.26 -5.61 -9.08
C PHE A 123 -12.09 -5.42 -10.36
N GLU A 124 -12.50 -4.20 -10.67
CA GLU A 124 -13.21 -3.91 -11.92
C GLU A 124 -12.24 -3.61 -13.07
N TRP A 125 -12.68 -3.80 -14.32
CA TRP A 125 -11.84 -3.59 -15.50
C TRP A 125 -11.35 -2.14 -15.67
N TRP A 126 -12.14 -1.17 -15.19
CA TRP A 126 -11.82 0.27 -15.22
C TRP A 126 -10.96 0.71 -14.03
N GLN A 127 -10.75 -0.18 -13.04
CA GLN A 127 -9.95 0.13 -11.86
C GLN A 127 -8.47 -0.08 -12.17
N ILE A 128 -7.81 0.99 -12.60
CA ILE A 128 -6.38 0.99 -12.91
C ILE A 128 -5.56 0.69 -11.65
N ASP A 129 -4.76 -0.36 -11.72
CA ASP A 129 -3.93 -0.86 -10.64
C ASP A 129 -2.54 -1.17 -11.18
N VAL A 130 -1.63 -0.19 -11.06
CA VAL A 130 -0.29 -0.27 -11.63
C VAL A 130 0.52 -1.35 -10.93
N THR A 131 0.37 -1.49 -9.61
CA THR A 131 1.02 -2.54 -8.82
C THR A 131 0.61 -3.93 -9.29
N TRP A 132 -0.68 -4.15 -9.58
CA TRP A 132 -1.15 -5.40 -10.15
C TRP A 132 -0.52 -5.72 -11.51
N TYR A 133 -0.38 -4.72 -12.38
CA TYR A 133 0.25 -4.92 -13.69
C TYR A 133 1.73 -5.33 -13.54
N VAL A 134 2.45 -4.74 -12.60
CA VAL A 134 3.84 -5.13 -12.29
C VAL A 134 3.87 -6.57 -11.77
N ILE A 135 2.99 -6.94 -10.83
CA ILE A 135 2.91 -8.31 -10.31
C ILE A 135 2.60 -9.31 -11.42
N ARG A 136 1.70 -8.97 -12.35
CA ARG A 136 1.37 -9.82 -13.51
C ARG A 136 2.55 -10.00 -14.46
N PHE A 137 3.31 -8.95 -14.69
CA PHE A 137 4.55 -9.04 -15.45
C PHE A 137 5.56 -9.97 -14.76
N LEU A 138 5.80 -9.78 -13.45
CA LEU A 138 6.69 -10.64 -12.65
C LEU A 138 6.21 -12.10 -12.62
N GLN A 139 4.89 -12.32 -12.61
CA GLN A 139 4.30 -13.65 -12.70
C GLN A 139 4.55 -14.30 -14.07
N ALA A 140 4.41 -13.53 -15.15
CA ALA A 140 4.63 -14.01 -16.51
C ALA A 140 6.09 -14.46 -16.74
N ILE A 141 7.07 -13.78 -16.12
CA ILE A 141 8.49 -14.15 -16.20
C ILE A 141 8.93 -15.15 -15.11
N GLY A 142 8.00 -15.67 -14.31
CA GLY A 142 8.26 -16.70 -13.30
C GLY A 142 8.88 -16.21 -11.99
N LEU A 143 9.00 -14.89 -11.78
CA LEU A 143 9.50 -14.32 -10.52
C LEU A 143 8.45 -14.25 -9.41
N ALA A 144 7.16 -14.25 -9.76
CA ALA A 144 6.05 -14.30 -8.80
C ALA A 144 5.18 -15.54 -9.05
N THR A 145 5.13 -16.47 -8.09
CA THR A 145 4.51 -17.80 -8.29
C THR A 145 3.22 -18.01 -7.50
N ASN A 146 3.13 -17.50 -6.27
CA ASN A 146 1.97 -17.68 -5.38
C ASN A 146 1.07 -16.42 -5.31
N VAL A 147 0.69 -15.90 -6.47
CA VAL A 147 -0.14 -14.68 -6.58
C VAL A 147 -1.60 -15.02 -6.29
N LYS A 148 -2.21 -14.36 -5.29
CA LYS A 148 -3.59 -14.61 -4.85
C LYS A 148 -4.52 -13.46 -5.21
N THR A 149 -5.75 -13.78 -5.58
CA THR A 149 -6.85 -12.84 -5.79
C THR A 149 -8.14 -13.42 -5.22
N PRO A 150 -9.11 -12.59 -4.77
CA PRO A 150 -10.36 -13.10 -4.25
C PRO A 150 -11.20 -13.77 -5.34
N THR A 151 -11.92 -14.82 -4.97
CA THR A 151 -12.93 -15.47 -5.81
C THR A 151 -14.21 -14.62 -5.90
N GLU A 152 -15.02 -14.83 -6.93
CA GLU A 152 -16.34 -14.17 -7.06
C GLU A 152 -17.25 -14.45 -5.86
N ALA A 153 -17.21 -15.68 -5.33
CA ALA A 153 -17.98 -16.05 -4.14
C ALA A 153 -17.55 -15.25 -2.90
N GLN A 154 -16.24 -15.04 -2.71
CA GLN A 154 -15.71 -14.20 -1.62
C GLN A 154 -16.12 -12.74 -1.79
N LYS A 155 -16.05 -12.19 -3.01
CA LYS A 155 -16.52 -10.83 -3.33
C LYS A 155 -18.00 -10.65 -3.02
N ARG A 156 -18.87 -11.56 -3.50
CA ARG A 156 -20.32 -11.53 -3.25
C ARG A 156 -20.67 -11.58 -1.76
N ARG A 157 -19.94 -12.38 -0.97
CA ARG A 157 -20.17 -12.49 0.47
C ARG A 157 -19.90 -11.18 1.22
N LYS A 158 -18.89 -10.42 0.80
CA LYS A 158 -18.53 -9.14 1.42
C LYS A 158 -19.22 -7.94 0.77
N ALA A 159 -19.97 -8.11 -0.32
CA ALA A 159 -20.61 -7.01 -1.03
C ALA A 159 -21.61 -6.27 -0.13
N LEU A 160 -21.45 -4.95 0.00
CA LEU A 160 -22.29 -4.10 0.85
C LEU A 160 -23.76 -4.12 0.41
N HIS A 161 -24.00 -4.07 -0.90
CA HIS A 161 -25.34 -4.06 -1.48
C HIS A 161 -26.20 -5.26 -1.03
N ASN A 162 -25.60 -6.45 -0.95
CA ASN A 162 -26.33 -7.67 -0.55
C ASN A 162 -26.84 -7.61 0.90
N LYS A 163 -26.14 -6.92 1.80
CA LYS A 163 -26.60 -6.73 3.18
C LYS A 163 -27.68 -5.68 3.30
N VAL A 164 -27.59 -4.60 2.53
CA VAL A 164 -28.63 -3.55 2.53
C VAL A 164 -29.97 -4.17 2.08
N MET A 165 -29.96 -4.90 0.96
CA MET A 165 -31.15 -5.62 0.48
C MET A 165 -31.65 -6.71 1.44
N ALA A 166 -30.76 -7.36 2.20
CA ALA A 166 -31.16 -8.37 3.19
C ALA A 166 -31.68 -7.78 4.51
N ALA A 167 -31.39 -6.50 4.80
CA ALA A 167 -31.89 -5.80 5.97
C ALA A 167 -33.23 -5.08 5.70
N GLU A 168 -33.56 -4.88 4.43
CA GLU A 168 -34.78 -4.22 3.96
C GLU A 168 -35.93 -5.20 3.62
N ASN A 169 -35.68 -6.52 3.65
CA ASN A 169 -36.67 -7.60 3.47
C ASN A 169 -36.92 -8.33 4.79
#